data_AF-A0A957XP11-F1
#
_entry.id   AF-A0A957XP11-F1
#
_cell.length_a   1.000
_cell.length_b   1.000
_cell.length_c   1.000
_cell.angle_alpha   90.00
_cell.angle_beta   90.00
_cell.angle_gamma   90.00
#
_symmetry.space_group_name_H-M   'P 1'
#
loop_
_entity.id
_entity.type
_entity.pdbx_description
1 polymer ?
#
loop_
_entity_poly.entity_id
_entity_poly.type
_entity_poly.pdbx_seq_one_letter_code
_entity_poly.pdbx_strand_id
1 'polypeptide(L)'
;LVSAGHSLATFDEALAGMRAGVGYGTHLFNAMPSLSHREPGLVGALLNDSHSVVGLIPDGIHVHPAMIKLAWAAKGSAGINLVSDAMAALGMPPGRYQLNDFEVQVSETDARLADGTLAGSILPLDEAVRNLIEYTGCALSEALATVTTTPAALLGLAEQRGRIAPNLLADLV
;
A
#
# COMPACT_ATOMS: atom_id res chain seq x y z
N LEU A 1 14.35 -8.30 2.07
CA LEU A 1 13.57 -7.07 2.29
C LEU A 1 12.91 -7.16 3.66
N VAL A 2 12.94 -6.08 4.45
CA VAL A 2 12.21 -5.98 5.73
C VAL A 2 11.21 -4.84 5.62
N SER A 3 10.00 -5.05 6.13
CA SER A 3 8.95 -4.03 6.17
C SER A 3 8.54 -3.64 7.58
N ALA A 4 8.27 -2.34 7.79
CA ALA A 4 7.65 -1.81 8.99
C ALA A 4 6.14 -1.62 8.79
N GLY A 5 5.35 -2.10 9.75
CA GLY A 5 3.90 -1.98 9.83
C GLY A 5 3.43 -2.51 11.19
N HIS A 6 2.17 -2.24 11.57
CA HIS A 6 1.61 -2.64 12.88
C HIS A 6 2.54 -2.27 14.05
N SER A 7 3.06 -1.05 14.03
CA SER A 7 4.09 -0.59 14.96
C SER A 7 3.78 0.82 15.42
N LEU A 8 3.97 1.07 16.72
CA LEU A 8 3.84 2.38 17.34
C LEU A 8 5.17 3.15 17.41
N ALA A 9 6.14 2.78 16.57
CA ALA A 9 7.46 3.40 16.56
C ALA A 9 7.38 4.93 16.44
N THR A 10 8.16 5.59 17.30
CA THR A 10 8.47 7.02 17.16
C THR A 10 9.25 7.28 15.87
N PHE A 11 9.36 8.55 15.49
CA PHE A 11 10.12 8.93 14.29
C PHE A 11 11.58 8.48 14.37
N ASP A 12 12.24 8.65 15.53
CA ASP A 12 13.65 8.29 15.71
C ASP A 12 13.88 6.77 15.68
N GLU A 13 12.96 6.00 16.26
CA GLU A 13 12.99 4.53 16.18
C GLU A 13 12.77 4.05 14.75
N ALA A 14 11.84 4.66 14.01
CA ALA A 14 11.61 4.34 12.60
C ALA A 14 12.86 4.63 11.76
N LEU A 15 13.52 5.78 11.95
CA LEU A 15 14.78 6.10 11.29
C LEU A 15 15.91 5.13 11.67
N ALA A 16 15.96 4.68 12.93
CA ALA A 16 16.92 3.66 13.35
C ALA A 16 16.67 2.32 12.63
N GLY A 17 15.40 1.92 12.49
CA GLY A 17 15.02 0.74 11.71
C GLY A 17 15.40 0.86 10.23
N MET A 18 15.20 2.04 9.62
CA MET A 18 15.61 2.30 8.23
C MET A 18 17.12 2.19 8.05
N ARG A 19 17.91 2.78 8.96
CA ARG A 19 19.38 2.63 8.96
C ARG A 19 19.82 1.18 9.14
N ALA A 20 19.02 0.36 9.83
CA ALA A 20 19.26 -1.07 10.00
C ALA A 20 18.78 -1.93 8.81
N GLY A 21 18.15 -1.34 7.79
CA GLY A 21 17.77 -2.03 6.55
C GLY A 21 16.26 -2.24 6.34
N VAL A 22 15.40 -1.60 7.13
CA VAL A 22 13.97 -1.49 6.78
C VAL A 22 13.83 -0.66 5.51
N GLY A 23 13.28 -1.25 4.45
CA GLY A 23 13.15 -0.62 3.13
C GLY A 23 11.71 -0.54 2.62
N TYR A 24 10.73 -1.02 3.38
CA TYR A 24 9.32 -1.02 2.97
C TYR A 24 8.37 -0.63 4.11
N GLY A 25 7.35 0.18 3.83
CA GLY A 25 6.22 0.41 4.74
C GLY A 25 5.02 -0.45 4.34
N THR A 26 4.49 -1.27 5.25
CA THR A 26 3.25 -2.03 5.00
C THR A 26 2.06 -1.08 5.07
N HIS A 27 1.15 -1.12 4.09
CA HIS A 27 -0.15 -0.40 4.03
C HIS A 27 -0.20 0.96 4.77
N LEU A 28 0.64 1.90 4.34
CA LEU A 28 0.85 3.23 4.91
C LEU A 28 -0.43 3.85 5.51
N PHE A 29 -0.28 4.45 6.68
CA PHE A 29 -1.33 5.00 7.56
C PHE A 29 -2.07 3.97 8.42
N ASN A 30 -2.24 2.73 7.95
CA ASN A 30 -3.03 1.72 8.65
C ASN A 30 -2.21 1.03 9.74
N ALA A 31 -2.78 0.87 10.94
CA ALA A 31 -2.10 0.30 12.11
C ALA A 31 -0.75 0.97 12.44
N MET A 32 -0.68 2.29 12.27
CA MET A 32 0.46 3.15 12.61
C MET A 32 -0.01 4.35 13.45
N PRO A 33 0.88 5.07 14.16
CA PRO A 33 0.54 6.33 14.80
C PRO A 33 -0.01 7.34 13.80
N SER A 34 -1.02 8.12 14.22
CA SER A 34 -1.54 9.22 13.44
C SER A 34 -0.42 10.21 13.09
N LEU A 35 -0.39 10.67 11.84
CA LEU A 35 0.56 11.70 11.41
C LEU A 35 0.24 13.02 12.12
N SER A 36 1.20 13.53 12.89
CA SER A 36 1.12 14.79 13.63
C SER A 36 2.33 15.65 13.36
N HIS A 37 2.17 16.98 13.41
CA HIS A 37 3.26 17.93 13.12
C HIS A 37 4.35 17.97 14.21
N ARG A 38 4.07 17.51 15.43
CA ARG A 38 5.05 17.42 16.53
C ARG A 38 5.66 16.04 16.68
N GLU A 39 4.87 15.01 16.42
CA GLU A 39 5.25 13.61 16.59
C GLU A 39 4.85 12.84 15.33
N PRO A 40 5.67 12.91 14.26
CA PRO A 40 5.31 12.36 12.96
C PRO A 40 5.26 10.81 12.91
N GLY A 41 5.92 10.15 13.87
CA GLY A 41 5.94 8.69 14.01
C GLY A 41 6.46 7.96 12.78
N LEU A 42 6.12 6.67 12.69
CA LEU A 42 6.46 5.82 11.56
C LEU A 42 5.95 6.36 10.21
N VAL A 43 4.74 6.91 10.17
CA VAL A 43 4.14 7.45 8.93
C VAL A 43 4.99 8.58 8.36
N GLY A 44 5.35 9.57 9.19
CA GLY A 44 6.16 10.68 8.72
C GLY A 44 7.59 10.27 8.37
N ALA A 45 8.15 9.27 9.06
CA ALA A 45 9.45 8.71 8.68
C ALA A 45 9.39 8.08 7.28
N LEU A 46 8.40 7.23 7.00
CA LEU A 46 8.23 6.57 5.70
C LEU A 46 7.96 7.54 4.55
N LEU A 47 7.20 8.61 4.82
CA LEU A 47 6.93 9.66 3.84
C LEU A 47 8.16 10.52 3.53
N ASN A 48 9.04 10.72 4.51
CA ASN A 48 10.21 11.59 4.37
C ASN A 48 11.46 10.87 3.87
N ASP A 49 11.51 9.54 3.97
CA ASP A 49 12.62 8.74 3.45
C ASP A 49 12.45 8.45 1.95
N SER A 50 13.36 8.92 1.12
CA SER A 50 13.31 8.72 -0.33
C SER A 50 13.74 7.32 -0.78
N HIS A 51 14.35 6.53 0.10
CA HIS A 51 14.87 5.20 -0.23
C HIS A 51 13.83 4.09 -0.05
N SER A 52 12.91 4.23 0.91
CA SER A 52 11.85 3.26 1.16
C SER A 52 10.75 3.33 0.11
N VAL A 53 10.13 2.19 -0.15
CA VAL A 53 8.85 2.11 -0.86
C VAL A 53 7.73 1.92 0.17
N VAL A 54 6.54 2.44 -0.07
CA VAL A 54 5.38 2.24 0.81
C VAL A 54 4.27 1.49 0.08
N GLY A 55 3.66 0.54 0.77
CA GLY A 55 2.38 -0.06 0.39
C GLY A 55 1.26 0.92 0.60
N LEU A 56 0.36 1.07 -0.36
CA LEU A 56 -0.81 1.93 -0.24
C LEU A 56 -2.05 1.20 -0.76
N ILE A 57 -3.15 1.27 0.00
CA ILE A 57 -4.47 0.72 -0.36
C ILE A 57 -5.35 1.90 -0.79
N PRO A 58 -5.54 2.14 -2.10
CA PRO A 58 -6.24 3.33 -2.59
C PRO A 58 -7.73 3.07 -2.84
N ASP A 59 -8.46 2.49 -1.88
CA ASP A 59 -9.91 2.24 -2.00
C ASP A 59 -10.78 3.42 -1.54
N GLY A 60 -10.18 4.49 -1.02
CA GLY A 60 -10.90 5.63 -0.44
C GLY A 60 -11.51 5.36 0.93
N ILE A 61 -11.33 4.15 1.48
CA ILE A 61 -11.90 3.69 2.76
C ILE A 61 -10.78 3.53 3.79
N HIS A 62 -9.73 2.77 3.47
CA HIS A 62 -8.52 2.64 4.29
C HIS A 62 -7.78 3.97 4.37
N VAL A 63 -7.70 4.69 3.24
CA VAL A 63 -7.01 5.97 3.16
C VAL A 63 -7.88 6.97 2.41
N HIS A 64 -8.15 8.11 3.05
CA HIS A 64 -8.91 9.18 2.42
C HIS A 64 -8.20 9.69 1.14
N PRO A 65 -8.92 10.00 0.04
CA PRO A 65 -8.32 10.43 -1.23
C PRO A 65 -7.29 11.57 -1.13
N ALA A 66 -7.53 12.55 -0.24
CA ALA A 66 -6.57 13.62 0.03
C ALA A 66 -5.23 13.13 0.62
N MET A 67 -5.26 12.09 1.44
CA MET A 67 -4.06 11.48 2.02
C MET A 67 -3.33 10.59 1.00
N ILE A 68 -4.06 9.93 0.10
CA ILE A 68 -3.48 9.24 -1.07
C ILE A 68 -2.72 10.24 -1.94
N LYS A 69 -3.34 11.39 -2.24
CA LYS A 69 -2.69 12.46 -3.00
C LYS A 69 -1.47 13.04 -2.30
N LEU A 70 -1.50 13.17 -0.98
CA LEU A 70 -0.35 13.61 -0.20
C LEU A 70 0.80 12.60 -0.25
N ALA A 71 0.51 11.30 -0.06
CA ALA A 71 1.51 10.25 -0.17
C ALA A 71 2.13 10.21 -1.57
N TRP A 72 1.30 10.36 -2.62
CA TRP A 72 1.76 10.48 -3.99
C TRP A 72 2.72 11.65 -4.20
N ALA A 73 2.37 12.84 -3.69
CA ALA A 73 3.22 14.02 -3.81
C ALA A 73 4.58 13.84 -3.10
N ALA A 74 4.64 13.05 -2.02
CA ALA A 74 5.87 12.78 -1.29
C ALA A 74 6.75 11.70 -1.94
N LYS A 75 6.13 10.64 -2.47
CA LYS A 75 6.83 9.39 -2.86
C LYS A 75 6.91 9.15 -4.36
N GLY A 76 5.94 9.65 -5.13
CA GLY A 76 5.81 9.40 -6.56
C GLY A 76 5.70 7.92 -6.93
N SER A 77 5.81 7.63 -8.23
CA SER A 77 5.67 6.27 -8.78
C SER A 77 6.73 5.30 -8.27
N ALA A 78 7.97 5.76 -8.09
CA ALA A 78 9.09 4.92 -7.63
C ALA A 78 9.03 4.60 -6.12
N GLY A 79 8.30 5.40 -5.34
CA GLY A 79 8.20 5.25 -3.88
C GLY A 79 6.89 4.64 -3.40
N ILE A 80 5.92 4.38 -4.29
CA ILE A 80 4.63 3.76 -3.96
C ILE A 80 4.50 2.41 -4.66
N ASN A 81 4.13 1.40 -3.88
CA ASN A 81 3.63 0.12 -4.35
C ASN A 81 2.14 0.05 -4.00
N LEU A 82 1.24 0.05 -4.99
CA LEU A 82 -0.17 -0.15 -4.68
C LEU A 82 -0.39 -1.62 -4.30
N VAL A 83 -1.11 -1.83 -3.21
CA VAL A 83 -1.49 -3.15 -2.72
C VAL A 83 -3.00 -3.19 -2.56
N SER A 84 -3.60 -4.34 -2.86
CA SER A 84 -5.01 -4.54 -2.53
C SER A 84 -5.18 -4.71 -1.03
N ASP A 85 -4.29 -5.47 -0.38
CA ASP A 85 -4.54 -6.07 0.93
C ASP A 85 -5.88 -6.84 0.96
N ALA A 86 -6.24 -7.40 -0.19
CA ALA A 86 -7.51 -8.06 -0.37
C ALA A 86 -7.56 -9.38 0.42
N MET A 87 -8.69 -9.60 1.09
CA MET A 87 -9.00 -10.88 1.70
C MET A 87 -9.72 -11.83 0.73
N ALA A 88 -9.96 -13.06 1.17
CA ALA A 88 -10.59 -14.11 0.37
C ALA A 88 -12.00 -13.76 -0.16
N ALA A 89 -12.63 -12.70 0.37
CA ALA A 89 -13.93 -12.22 -0.09
C ALA A 89 -13.88 -11.36 -1.37
N LEU A 90 -12.70 -10.97 -1.86
CA LEU A 90 -12.61 -10.25 -3.14
C LEU A 90 -13.25 -11.08 -4.28
N GLY A 91 -14.27 -10.51 -4.92
CA GLY A 91 -15.04 -11.17 -5.99
C GLY A 91 -16.16 -12.09 -5.51
N MET A 92 -16.41 -12.16 -4.19
CA MET A 92 -17.49 -12.95 -3.60
C MET A 92 -18.67 -12.06 -3.14
N PRO A 93 -19.90 -12.60 -3.01
CA PRO A 93 -21.03 -11.84 -2.51
C PRO A 93 -20.86 -11.34 -1.07
N PRO A 94 -21.55 -10.27 -0.65
CA PRO A 94 -21.58 -9.84 0.75
C PRO A 94 -21.98 -10.98 1.70
N GLY A 95 -21.34 -11.04 2.87
CA GLY A 95 -21.53 -12.17 3.78
C GLY A 95 -20.52 -12.20 4.92
N ARG A 96 -20.47 -13.34 5.62
CA ARG A 96 -19.50 -13.60 6.69
C ARG A 96 -18.37 -14.46 6.17
N TYR A 97 -17.15 -14.02 6.42
CA TYR A 97 -15.93 -14.67 5.96
C TYR A 97 -14.98 -14.85 7.14
N GLN A 98 -14.03 -15.78 7.02
CA GLN A 98 -12.99 -15.98 8.03
C GLN A 98 -11.68 -15.36 7.57
N LEU A 99 -11.07 -14.59 8.47
CA LEU A 99 -9.69 -14.13 8.37
C LEU A 99 -8.93 -14.65 9.60
N ASN A 100 -8.21 -15.76 9.44
CA ASN A 100 -7.67 -16.54 10.56
C ASN A 100 -8.78 -16.88 11.58
N ASP A 101 -8.61 -16.46 12.83
CA ASP A 101 -9.53 -16.70 13.94
C ASP A 101 -10.65 -15.64 14.03
N PHE A 102 -10.69 -14.68 13.11
CA PHE A 102 -11.63 -13.57 13.12
C PHE A 102 -12.74 -13.74 12.08
N GLU A 103 -14.00 -13.68 12.54
CA GLU A 103 -15.16 -13.52 11.66
C GLU A 103 -15.22 -12.09 11.16
N VAL A 104 -15.26 -11.93 9.84
CA VAL A 104 -15.31 -10.65 9.14
C VAL A 104 -16.65 -10.53 8.42
N GLN A 105 -17.35 -9.44 8.71
CA GLN A 105 -18.55 -9.04 7.98
C GLN A 105 -18.12 -8.25 6.74
N VAL A 106 -18.41 -8.80 5.57
CA VAL A 106 -18.12 -8.18 4.27
C VAL A 106 -19.41 -7.62 3.69
N SER A 107 -19.35 -6.34 3.32
CA SER A 107 -20.40 -5.60 2.63
C SER A 107 -20.11 -5.55 1.12
N GLU A 108 -20.85 -4.73 0.37
CA GLU A 108 -20.54 -4.48 -1.04
C GLU A 108 -19.25 -3.66 -1.23
N THR A 109 -18.80 -2.94 -0.19
CA THR A 109 -17.73 -1.94 -0.31
C THR A 109 -16.56 -2.17 0.64
N ASP A 110 -16.76 -2.84 1.78
CA ASP A 110 -15.71 -3.03 2.78
C ASP A 110 -15.80 -4.35 3.57
N ALA A 111 -14.74 -4.64 4.33
CA ALA A 111 -14.61 -5.82 5.18
C ALA A 111 -14.26 -5.38 6.61
N ARG A 112 -15.09 -5.74 7.60
CA ARG A 112 -14.95 -5.28 8.99
C ARG A 112 -15.16 -6.37 10.02
N LEU A 113 -14.43 -6.29 11.12
CA LEU A 113 -14.71 -7.03 12.35
C LEU A 113 -16.00 -6.53 13.00
N ALA A 114 -16.50 -7.30 13.97
CA ALA A 114 -17.71 -6.95 14.73
C ALA A 114 -17.60 -5.61 15.48
N ASP A 115 -16.39 -5.16 15.82
CA ASP A 115 -16.13 -3.87 16.47
C ASP A 115 -15.97 -2.70 15.49
N GLY A 116 -16.09 -2.95 14.18
CA GLY A 116 -15.97 -1.97 13.11
C GLY A 116 -14.55 -1.78 12.55
N THR A 117 -13.55 -2.45 13.13
CA THR A 117 -12.17 -2.43 12.63
C THR A 117 -12.11 -2.99 11.21
N LEU A 118 -11.40 -2.30 10.31
CA LEU A 118 -11.15 -2.80 8.95
C LEU A 118 -10.28 -4.08 9.00
N ALA A 119 -10.65 -5.08 8.22
CA ALA A 119 -10.00 -6.38 8.21
C ALA A 119 -9.57 -6.77 6.79
N GLY A 120 -8.52 -6.13 6.30
CA GLY A 120 -8.15 -6.18 4.88
C GLY A 120 -9.18 -5.46 4.00
N SER A 121 -9.06 -5.62 2.69
CA SER A 121 -9.96 -5.01 1.71
C SER A 121 -10.66 -6.05 0.83
N ILE A 122 -11.53 -5.55 -0.04
CA ILE A 122 -12.04 -6.26 -1.21
C ILE A 122 -11.69 -5.50 -2.50
N LEU A 123 -10.57 -4.77 -2.51
CA LEU A 123 -10.13 -3.92 -3.62
C LEU A 123 -9.43 -4.74 -4.73
N PRO A 124 -9.95 -4.76 -5.95
CA PRO A 124 -9.22 -5.26 -7.12
C PRO A 124 -8.02 -4.35 -7.47
N LEU A 125 -6.90 -4.94 -7.93
CA LEU A 125 -5.71 -4.16 -8.29
C LEU A 125 -5.92 -3.22 -9.48
N ASP A 126 -6.78 -3.56 -10.45
CA ASP A 126 -7.09 -2.67 -11.58
C ASP A 126 -7.91 -1.45 -11.12
N GLU A 127 -8.82 -1.63 -10.17
CA GLU A 127 -9.51 -0.53 -9.51
C GLU A 127 -8.54 0.33 -8.68
N ALA A 128 -7.59 -0.28 -7.97
CA ALA A 128 -6.57 0.45 -7.23
C ALA A 128 -5.79 1.44 -8.14
N VAL A 129 -5.44 1.00 -9.36
CA VAL A 129 -4.79 1.85 -10.37
C VAL A 129 -5.70 2.99 -10.83
N ARG A 130 -6.99 2.71 -11.12
CA ARG A 130 -7.95 3.75 -11.52
C ARG A 130 -8.12 4.81 -10.42
N ASN A 131 -8.26 4.38 -9.17
CA ASN A 131 -8.42 5.27 -8.02
C ASN A 131 -7.19 6.15 -7.82
N LEU A 132 -5.97 5.60 -7.95
CA LEU A 132 -4.75 6.40 -7.86
C LEU A 132 -4.74 7.50 -8.94
N ILE A 133 -5.07 7.17 -10.18
CA ILE A 133 -5.14 8.15 -11.29
C ILE A 133 -6.20 9.22 -10.98
N GLU A 134 -7.40 8.81 -10.55
CA GLU A 134 -8.48 9.73 -10.22
C GLU A 134 -8.10 10.71 -9.12
N TYR A 135 -7.50 10.22 -8.03
CA TYR A 135 -7.22 11.03 -6.84
C TYR A 135 -5.99 11.92 -7.01
N THR A 136 -5.02 11.50 -7.82
CA THR A 136 -3.73 12.20 -7.96
C THR A 136 -3.59 12.99 -9.26
N GLY A 137 -4.26 12.55 -10.32
CA GLY A 137 -4.06 13.04 -11.68
C GLY A 137 -2.75 12.55 -12.34
N CYS A 138 -2.09 11.54 -11.78
CA CYS A 138 -0.85 11.00 -12.37
C CYS A 138 -1.08 10.36 -13.74
N ALA A 139 -0.02 10.25 -14.54
CA ALA A 139 -0.12 9.59 -15.82
C ALA A 139 -0.36 8.07 -15.64
N LEU A 140 -1.04 7.45 -16.60
CA LEU A 140 -1.28 6.00 -16.59
C LEU A 140 0.03 5.20 -16.45
N SER A 141 1.10 5.62 -17.13
CA SER A 141 2.42 4.95 -17.04
C SER A 141 3.00 5.01 -15.62
N GLU A 142 2.79 6.11 -14.90
CA GLU A 142 3.24 6.27 -13.52
C GLU A 142 2.41 5.41 -12.56
N ALA A 143 1.09 5.39 -12.76
CA ALA A 143 0.20 4.52 -11.98
C ALA A 143 0.52 3.04 -12.20
N LEU A 144 0.73 2.61 -13.45
CA LEU A 144 1.12 1.24 -13.78
C LEU A 144 2.47 0.85 -13.15
N ALA A 145 3.42 1.78 -13.07
CA ALA A 145 4.71 1.52 -12.42
C ALA A 145 4.54 1.11 -10.95
N THR A 146 3.56 1.67 -10.23
CA THR A 146 3.28 1.34 -8.83
C THR A 146 2.82 -0.10 -8.59
N VAL A 147 2.34 -0.81 -9.62
CA VAL A 147 1.92 -2.22 -9.53
C VAL A 147 2.81 -3.16 -10.36
N THR A 148 3.81 -2.63 -11.08
CA THR A 148 4.69 -3.40 -11.96
C THR A 148 6.17 -3.13 -11.67
N THR A 149 6.71 -2.04 -12.21
CA THR A 149 8.15 -1.73 -12.15
C THR A 149 8.64 -1.51 -10.72
N THR A 150 7.88 -0.76 -9.91
CA THR A 150 8.26 -0.44 -8.52
C THR A 150 8.34 -1.68 -7.63
N PRO A 151 7.30 -2.54 -7.54
CA PRO A 151 7.41 -3.78 -6.78
C PRO A 151 8.47 -4.74 -7.35
N ALA A 152 8.66 -4.81 -8.68
CA ALA A 152 9.71 -5.63 -9.27
C ALA A 152 11.11 -5.16 -8.86
N ALA A 153 11.37 -3.86 -8.87
CA ALA A 153 12.65 -3.29 -8.40
C ALA A 153 12.87 -3.55 -6.90
N LEU A 154 11.83 -3.32 -6.08
CA LEU A 154 11.88 -3.55 -4.63
C LEU A 154 12.23 -5.01 -4.27
N LEU A 155 11.76 -5.96 -5.06
CA LEU A 155 12.02 -7.40 -4.86
C LEU A 155 13.29 -7.90 -5.54
N GLY A 156 14.04 -7.03 -6.24
CA GLY A 156 15.24 -7.43 -6.99
C GLY A 156 14.92 -8.25 -8.26
N LEU A 157 13.72 -8.08 -8.82
CA LEU A 157 13.20 -8.81 -9.99
C LEU A 157 13.14 -7.95 -11.26
N ALA A 158 13.69 -6.73 -11.25
CA ALA A 158 13.64 -5.79 -12.38
C ALA A 158 14.28 -6.32 -13.68
N GLU A 159 15.27 -7.21 -13.57
CA GLU A 159 15.92 -7.88 -14.70
C GLU A 159 15.12 -9.07 -15.25
N GLN A 160 13.98 -9.40 -14.64
CA GLN A 160 13.14 -10.54 -15.01
C GLN A 160 11.71 -10.16 -15.36
N ARG A 161 11.15 -9.12 -14.70
CA ARG A 161 9.72 -8.75 -14.80
C ARG A 161 9.47 -7.30 -14.39
N GLY A 162 8.21 -6.87 -14.53
CA GLY A 162 7.74 -5.52 -14.17
C GLY A 162 7.88 -4.48 -15.28
N ARG A 163 8.33 -4.88 -16.47
CA ARG A 163 8.45 -4.04 -17.67
C ARG A 163 8.19 -4.88 -18.92
N ILE A 164 7.72 -4.23 -19.98
CA ILE A 164 7.64 -4.84 -21.31
C ILE A 164 8.93 -4.50 -22.06
N ALA A 165 9.87 -5.45 -22.11
CA ALA A 165 11.11 -5.31 -22.85
C ALA A 165 11.61 -6.69 -23.33
N PRO A 166 12.45 -6.76 -24.38
CA PRO A 166 13.07 -8.00 -24.80
C PRO A 166 13.81 -8.70 -23.66
N ASN A 167 13.78 -10.03 -23.65
CA ASN A 167 14.43 -10.92 -22.68
C ASN A 167 13.84 -10.92 -21.25
N LEU A 168 12.76 -10.19 -20.98
CA LEU A 168 11.97 -10.31 -19.75
C LEU A 168 10.89 -11.39 -19.90
N LEU A 169 10.35 -11.85 -18.77
CA LEU A 169 9.21 -12.77 -18.74
C LEU A 169 7.95 -12.10 -19.32
N ALA A 170 7.16 -12.87 -20.05
CA ALA A 170 5.92 -12.42 -20.70
C ALA A 170 4.73 -12.40 -19.73
N ASP A 171 4.89 -11.81 -18.54
CA ASP A 171 3.82 -11.58 -17.57
C ASP A 171 3.07 -10.29 -17.98
N LEU A 172 1.94 -10.43 -18.70
CA LEU A 172 1.21 -9.32 -19.35
C LEU A 172 -0.29 -9.34 -18.97
N VAL A 173 -0.96 -8.17 -19.06
CA VAL A 173 -2.41 -7.99 -18.88
C VAL A 173 -3.00 -7.22 -20.05
#